data_AF-A0A3B0YAU9-F1
#
_entry.id   AF-A0A3B0YAU9-F1
#
_cell.length_a   1.000
_cell.length_b   1.000
_cell.length_c   1.000
_cell.angle_alpha   90.00
_cell.angle_beta   90.00
_cell.angle_gamma   90.00
#
_symmetry.space_group_name_H-M   'P 1'
#
loop_
_entity.id
_entity.type
_entity.pdbx_description
1 polymer ?
#
loop_
_entity_poly.entity_id
_entity_poly.type
_entity_poly.pdbx_seq_one_letter_code
_entity_poly.pdbx_strand_id
1 'polypeptide(L)'
;MIGGSWVYGSFSTWVGDRDKNRGWDMLTDAKQAFDQTVTHGSLDAEQIVAAELQLSICEGSDWFWWFGDYNPADSVSDFEALFRLHLANLYGLLNVEPPEYLGHTFARGSGNPSMGGTMRQGQSLD
;
A
#
# COMPACT_ATOMS: atom_id res chain seq x y z
N MET A 1 -15.84 -21.94 6.38
CA MET A 1 -14.55 -21.40 6.88
C MET A 1 -14.67 -19.90 6.96
N ILE A 2 -14.14 -19.25 8.00
CA ILE A 2 -14.14 -17.78 8.15
C ILE A 2 -12.68 -17.33 8.00
N GLY A 3 -12.43 -16.29 7.19
CA GLY A 3 -11.09 -15.73 7.00
C GLY A 3 -10.66 -14.83 8.16
N GLY A 4 -9.36 -14.79 8.45
CA GLY A 4 -8.78 -13.96 9.50
C GLY A 4 -7.25 -13.94 9.44
N SER A 5 -6.63 -13.18 10.34
CA SER A 5 -5.18 -13.13 10.51
C SER A 5 -4.77 -13.53 11.93
N TRP A 6 -3.48 -13.77 12.12
CA TRP A 6 -2.90 -14.03 13.45
C TRP A 6 -3.01 -12.82 14.41
N VAL A 7 -3.29 -11.62 13.88
CA VAL A 7 -3.55 -10.41 14.66
C VAL A 7 -5.06 -10.25 14.85
N TYR A 8 -5.53 -10.44 16.10
CA TYR A 8 -6.95 -10.35 16.50
C TYR A 8 -7.94 -11.25 15.73
N GLY A 9 -7.49 -12.24 14.95
CA GLY A 9 -8.39 -13.09 14.16
C GLY A 9 -9.11 -12.35 13.02
N SER A 10 -8.66 -11.15 12.64
CA SER A 10 -9.31 -10.29 11.64
C SER A 10 -8.30 -9.61 10.72
N PHE A 11 -8.78 -8.94 9.66
CA PHE A 11 -7.94 -8.15 8.75
C PHE A 11 -7.82 -6.67 9.15
N SER A 12 -8.38 -6.27 10.29
CA SER A 12 -8.45 -4.85 10.70
C SER A 12 -7.09 -4.16 10.82
N THR A 13 -6.02 -4.95 10.97
CA THR A 13 -4.64 -4.48 10.91
C THR A 13 -4.28 -3.82 9.56
N TRP A 14 -4.85 -4.27 8.44
CA TRP A 14 -4.51 -3.80 7.09
C TRP A 14 -5.68 -3.14 6.35
N VAL A 15 -6.92 -3.19 6.86
CA VAL A 15 -8.10 -2.60 6.22
C VAL A 15 -9.11 -2.08 7.23
N GLY A 16 -9.92 -1.10 6.84
CA GLY A 16 -11.05 -0.59 7.64
C GLY A 16 -10.83 0.79 8.26
N ASP A 17 -9.59 1.24 8.35
CA ASP A 17 -9.25 2.63 8.67
C ASP A 17 -9.29 3.52 7.41
N ARG A 18 -9.61 4.81 7.57
CA ARG A 18 -9.74 5.76 6.46
C ARG A 18 -8.47 5.82 5.61
N ASP A 19 -7.30 5.94 6.23
CA ASP A 19 -6.05 6.13 5.50
C ASP A 19 -5.63 4.81 4.84
N LYS A 20 -5.87 3.66 5.50
CA LYS A 20 -5.66 2.32 4.90
C LYS A 20 -6.55 2.09 3.68
N ASN A 21 -7.83 2.42 3.79
CA ASN A 21 -8.78 2.27 2.69
C ASN A 21 -8.39 3.16 1.50
N ARG A 22 -7.94 4.39 1.77
CA ARG A 22 -7.44 5.27 0.71
C ARG A 22 -6.20 4.68 0.01
N GLY A 23 -5.28 4.05 0.75
CA GLY A 23 -4.17 3.31 0.16
C GLY A 23 -4.62 2.17 -0.75
N TRP A 24 -5.69 1.45 -0.37
CA TRP A 24 -6.24 0.35 -1.16
C TRP A 24 -6.90 0.84 -2.44
N ASP A 25 -7.59 1.99 -2.38
CA ASP A 25 -8.15 2.63 -3.57
C ASP A 25 -7.03 2.99 -4.56
N MET A 26 -5.95 3.62 -4.07
CA MET A 26 -4.81 4.00 -4.92
C MET A 26 -4.10 2.79 -5.53
N LEU A 27 -3.90 1.71 -4.76
CA LEU A 27 -3.32 0.47 -5.27
C LEU A 27 -4.22 -0.19 -6.32
N THR A 28 -5.54 -0.15 -6.11
CA THR A 28 -6.52 -0.69 -7.05
C THR A 28 -6.48 0.07 -8.37
N ASP A 29 -6.45 1.40 -8.35
CA ASP A 29 -6.32 2.24 -9.55
C ASP A 29 -5.04 1.90 -10.34
N ALA A 30 -3.91 1.74 -9.63
CA ALA A 30 -2.64 1.39 -10.25
C ALA A 30 -2.64 -0.03 -10.86
N LYS A 31 -3.24 -1.00 -10.16
CA LYS A 31 -3.42 -2.37 -10.67
C LYS A 31 -4.29 -2.40 -11.92
N GLN A 32 -5.36 -1.61 -11.96
CA GLN A 32 -6.21 -1.49 -13.14
C GLN A 32 -5.46 -0.90 -14.32
N ALA A 33 -4.63 0.13 -14.10
CA ALA A 33 -3.77 0.68 -15.15
C ALA A 33 -2.77 -0.37 -15.67
N PHE A 34 -2.15 -1.14 -14.78
CA PHE A 34 -1.28 -2.26 -15.15
C PHE A 34 -2.02 -3.28 -16.03
N ASP A 35 -3.18 -3.76 -15.59
CA ASP A 35 -3.96 -4.78 -16.29
C ASP A 35 -4.41 -4.32 -17.69
N GLN A 36 -4.84 -3.06 -17.80
CA GLN A 36 -5.21 -2.47 -19.09
C GLN A 36 -4.01 -2.37 -20.03
N THR A 37 -2.87 -1.88 -19.55
CA THR A 37 -1.66 -1.74 -20.37
C THR A 37 -1.13 -3.08 -20.87
N VAL A 38 -1.13 -4.11 -20.01
CA VAL A 38 -0.72 -5.48 -20.39
C VAL A 38 -1.72 -6.08 -21.40
N THR A 39 -3.03 -5.91 -21.18
CA THR A 39 -4.06 -6.43 -22.07
C THR A 39 -4.01 -5.77 -23.46
N HIS A 40 -3.69 -4.48 -23.54
CA HIS A 40 -3.51 -3.78 -24.81
C HIS A 40 -2.21 -4.13 -25.54
N GLY A 41 -1.29 -4.86 -24.90
CA GLY A 41 0.00 -5.23 -25.51
C GLY A 41 0.90 -4.02 -25.79
N SER A 42 0.79 -2.97 -24.97
CA SER A 42 1.56 -1.73 -25.16
C SER A 42 2.99 -1.79 -24.62
N LEU A 43 3.35 -2.89 -23.96
CA LEU A 43 4.67 -3.15 -23.38
C LEU A 43 5.29 -4.41 -23.99
N ASP A 44 6.61 -4.40 -24.14
CA ASP A 44 7.37 -5.60 -24.46
C ASP A 44 7.57 -6.51 -23.23
N ALA A 45 8.17 -7.69 -23.44
CA ALA A 45 8.35 -8.67 -22.38
C ALA A 45 9.24 -8.18 -21.22
N GLU A 46 10.25 -7.36 -21.49
CA GLU A 46 11.14 -6.85 -20.46
C GLU A 46 10.44 -5.76 -19.63
N GLN A 47 9.68 -4.89 -20.29
CA GLN A 47 8.84 -3.89 -19.65
C GLN A 47 7.75 -4.51 -18.77
N ILE A 48 7.11 -5.59 -19.22
CA ILE A 48 6.12 -6.32 -18.42
C ILE A 48 6.78 -6.86 -17.14
N VAL A 49 7.94 -7.52 -17.24
CA VAL A 49 8.66 -8.04 -16.06
C VAL A 49 9.03 -6.91 -15.09
N ALA A 50 9.51 -5.77 -15.59
CA ALA A 50 9.83 -4.62 -14.76
C ALA A 50 8.58 -4.05 -14.05
N ALA A 51 7.46 -3.96 -14.76
CA ALA A 51 6.19 -3.49 -14.20
C ALA A 51 5.62 -4.47 -13.17
N GLU A 52 5.73 -5.79 -13.38
CA GLU A 52 5.33 -6.82 -12.41
C GLU A 52 6.14 -6.72 -11.12
N LEU A 53 7.46 -6.55 -11.24
CA LEU A 53 8.33 -6.34 -10.08
C LEU A 53 7.95 -5.06 -9.32
N GLN A 54 7.70 -3.96 -10.03
CA GLN A 54 7.27 -2.71 -9.38
C GLN A 54 5.89 -2.84 -8.73
N LEU A 55 4.94 -3.53 -9.36
CA LEU A 55 3.63 -3.81 -8.79
C LEU A 55 3.74 -4.64 -7.51
N SER A 56 4.61 -5.66 -7.49
CA SER A 56 4.83 -6.48 -6.28
C SER A 56 5.34 -5.67 -5.08
N ILE A 57 6.11 -4.61 -5.32
CA ILE A 57 6.52 -3.67 -4.28
C ILE A 57 5.33 -2.87 -3.76
N CYS A 58 4.45 -2.41 -4.67
CA CYS A 58 3.24 -1.66 -4.32
C CYS A 58 2.24 -2.50 -3.52
N GLU A 59 2.18 -3.81 -3.74
CA GLU A 59 1.29 -4.75 -3.04
C GLU A 59 1.79 -5.17 -1.64
N GLY A 60 2.93 -4.64 -1.20
CA GLY A 60 3.48 -4.92 0.13
C GLY A 60 2.50 -4.60 1.26
N SER A 61 2.23 -5.56 2.14
CA SER A 61 1.29 -5.37 3.25
C SER A 61 1.77 -4.35 4.30
N ASP A 62 3.08 -4.11 4.37
CA ASP A 62 3.72 -3.15 5.27
C ASP A 62 3.17 -1.73 5.11
N TRP A 63 2.84 -1.30 3.88
CA TRP A 63 2.22 0.00 3.65
C TRP A 63 0.96 0.17 4.52
N PHE A 64 0.09 -0.82 4.48
CA PHE A 64 -1.18 -0.85 5.20
C PHE A 64 -1.03 -1.09 6.70
N TRP A 65 0.10 -1.66 7.12
CA TRP A 65 0.48 -1.70 8.54
C TRP A 65 0.78 -0.29 9.06
N TRP A 66 1.49 0.53 8.29
CA TRP A 66 1.93 1.86 8.71
C TRP A 66 0.80 2.89 8.70
N PHE A 67 -0.10 2.86 7.72
CA PHE A 67 -1.14 3.89 7.60
C PHE A 67 -2.15 3.91 8.75
N GLY A 68 -2.64 5.10 9.07
CA GLY A 68 -3.65 5.35 10.11
C GLY A 68 -3.10 6.00 11.37
N ASP A 69 -3.94 6.10 12.40
CA ASP A 69 -3.72 6.90 13.60
C ASP A 69 -2.85 6.23 14.68
N TYR A 70 -2.54 4.94 14.53
CA TYR A 70 -1.82 4.15 15.54
C TYR A 70 -0.30 4.35 15.54
N ASN A 71 0.31 4.57 14.38
CA ASN A 71 1.77 4.64 14.24
C ASN A 71 2.30 6.06 14.43
N PRO A 72 3.61 6.22 14.76
CA PRO A 72 4.25 7.53 14.89
C PRO A 72 4.13 8.34 13.60
N ALA A 73 3.83 9.64 13.73
CA ALA A 73 3.61 10.54 12.59
C ALA A 73 4.78 10.54 11.60
N ASP A 74 6.02 10.60 12.09
CA ASP A 74 7.22 10.60 11.24
C ASP A 74 7.34 9.32 10.41
N SER A 75 7.11 8.15 11.05
CA SER A 75 7.12 6.87 10.34
C SER A 75 5.99 6.78 9.32
N VAL A 76 4.77 7.24 9.66
CA VAL A 76 3.66 7.27 8.70
C VAL A 76 4.01 8.16 7.51
N SER A 77 4.58 9.35 7.74
CA SER A 77 4.99 10.27 6.69
C SER A 77 6.00 9.64 5.73
N ASP A 78 7.02 8.93 6.24
CA ASP A 78 8.03 8.28 5.41
C ASP A 78 7.43 7.16 4.55
N PHE A 79 6.66 6.25 5.16
CA PHE A 79 6.03 5.14 4.43
C PHE A 79 4.95 5.62 3.44
N GLU A 80 4.22 6.68 3.78
CA GLU A 80 3.24 7.32 2.91
C GLU A 80 3.87 7.91 1.66
N ALA A 81 4.97 8.65 1.82
CA ALA A 81 5.68 9.24 0.70
C ALA A 81 6.32 8.19 -0.21
N LEU A 82 6.92 7.15 0.39
CA LEU A 82 7.51 6.03 -0.36
C LEU A 82 6.45 5.24 -1.12
N PHE A 83 5.29 4.99 -0.52
CA PHE A 83 4.20 4.29 -1.19
C PHE A 83 3.71 5.07 -2.42
N ARG A 84 3.46 6.39 -2.29
CA ARG A 84 3.08 7.23 -3.44
C ARG A 84 4.15 7.24 -4.53
N LEU A 85 5.43 7.27 -4.15
CA LEU A 85 6.54 7.20 -5.10
C LEU A 85 6.54 5.88 -5.88
N HIS A 86 6.33 4.75 -5.19
CA HIS A 86 6.26 3.44 -5.85
C HIS A 86 5.07 3.31 -6.81
N LEU A 87 3.90 3.86 -6.44
CA LEU A 87 2.76 3.93 -7.34
C LEU A 87 3.07 4.81 -8.57
N ALA A 88 3.64 6.00 -8.37
CA ALA A 88 4.02 6.88 -9.47
C ALA A 88 5.06 6.24 -10.41
N ASN A 89 6.03 5.51 -9.86
CA ASN A 89 7.00 4.75 -10.63
C ASN A 89 6.34 3.64 -11.46
N LEU A 90 5.34 2.95 -10.92
CA LEU A 90 4.57 1.96 -11.68
C LEU A 90 3.89 2.62 -12.87
N TYR A 91 3.18 3.74 -12.67
CA TYR A 91 2.59 4.50 -13.78
C TYR A 91 3.62 4.90 -14.85
N GLY A 92 4.81 5.34 -14.43
CA GLY A 92 5.93 5.64 -15.33
C GLY A 92 6.37 4.43 -16.17
N LEU A 93 6.52 3.25 -15.55
CA LEU A 93 6.85 2.00 -16.27
C LEU A 93 5.75 1.57 -17.25
N LEU A 94 4.50 1.91 -16.94
CA LEU A 94 3.35 1.63 -17.80
C LEU A 94 3.19 2.65 -18.94
N ASN A 95 4.01 3.71 -18.98
CA ASN A 95 3.85 4.86 -19.87
C ASN A 95 2.47 5.54 -19.76
N VAL A 96 1.91 5.57 -18.54
CA VAL A 96 0.65 6.24 -18.21
C VAL A 96 0.93 7.38 -17.25
N GLU A 97 0.30 8.53 -17.46
CA GLU A 97 0.46 9.67 -16.55
C GLU A 97 -0.09 9.31 -15.14
N PRO A 98 0.70 9.47 -14.06
CA PRO A 98 0.22 9.21 -12.72
C PRO A 98 -0.94 10.15 -12.33
N PRO A 99 -1.96 9.67 -11.60
CA PRO A 99 -3.03 10.52 -11.09
C PRO A 99 -2.50 11.65 -10.19
N GLU A 100 -3.05 12.85 -10.33
CA GLU A 100 -2.63 14.05 -9.58
C GLU A 100 -2.69 13.86 -8.06
N TYR A 101 -3.61 13.02 -7.57
CA TYR A 101 -3.72 12.70 -6.15
C TYR A 101 -2.46 12.05 -5.55
N LEU A 102 -1.58 11.44 -6.37
CA LEU A 102 -0.31 10.88 -5.91
C LEU A 102 0.70 11.96 -5.49
N GLY A 103 0.45 13.22 -5.87
CA GLY A 103 1.20 14.38 -5.37
C GLY A 103 0.78 14.86 -3.99
N HIS A 104 -0.35 14.38 -3.46
CA HIS A 104 -0.94 14.89 -2.22
C HIS A 104 -0.84 13.89 -1.08
N THR A 105 -0.46 14.38 0.10
CA THR A 105 -0.40 13.55 1.31
C THR A 105 -1.77 12.99 1.67
N PHE A 106 -1.90 11.69 1.92
CA PHE A 106 -3.18 11.07 2.30
C PHE A 106 -3.20 10.47 3.73
N ALA A 107 -2.04 10.23 4.33
CA ALA A 107 -1.90 9.74 5.71
C ALA A 107 -0.90 10.61 6.48
N ARG A 108 -1.12 10.80 7.78
CA ARG A 108 -0.23 11.65 8.62
C ARG A 108 0.27 10.99 9.90
N GLY A 109 -0.43 9.96 10.39
CA GLY A 109 -0.13 9.35 11.70
C GLY A 109 -0.39 10.31 12.86
N SER A 110 -0.71 9.75 14.02
CA SER A 110 -0.91 10.54 15.26
C SER A 110 -0.64 9.74 16.53
N GLY A 111 -0.13 8.52 16.39
CA GLY A 111 -0.01 7.58 17.49
C GLY A 111 1.34 7.64 18.19
N ASN A 112 1.38 7.12 19.42
CA ASN A 112 2.63 6.93 20.17
C ASN A 112 2.65 5.51 20.76
N PRO A 113 2.86 4.48 19.91
CA PRO A 113 2.81 3.09 20.34
C PRO A 113 4.00 2.77 21.26
N SER A 114 3.76 1.97 22.29
CA SER A 114 4.77 1.59 23.29
C SER A 114 6.00 0.87 22.71
N MET A 115 5.89 0.33 21.50
CA MET A 115 6.95 -0.41 20.80
C MET A 115 7.41 0.26 19.49
N GLY A 116 7.19 1.57 19.31
CA GLY A 116 7.78 2.32 18.19
C GLY A 116 7.32 1.89 16.79
N GLY A 117 6.10 1.35 16.67
CA GLY A 117 5.50 0.98 15.38
C GLY A 117 5.77 -0.46 14.91
N THR A 118 6.42 -1.30 15.72
CA THR A 118 6.57 -2.73 15.41
C THR A 118 5.23 -3.45 15.30
N MET A 119 5.15 -4.46 14.42
CA MET A 119 3.93 -5.25 14.21
C MET A 119 3.39 -5.84 15.52
N ARG A 120 2.08 -5.69 15.73
CA ARG A 120 1.39 -6.18 16.95
C ARG A 120 1.54 -7.69 17.04
N GLN A 121 1.71 -8.19 18.26
CA GLN A 121 1.66 -9.63 18.50
C GLN A 121 0.23 -10.15 18.40
N GLY A 122 0.09 -11.42 18.00
CA GLY A 122 -1.17 -12.14 18.08
C GLY A 122 -1.61 -12.27 19.53
N GLN A 123 -2.92 -12.42 19.76
CA GLN A 123 -3.46 -12.64 21.11
C GLN A 123 -2.72 -13.81 21.77
N SER A 124 -2.22 -13.60 22.99
CA SER A 124 -1.89 -14.73 23.87
C SER A 124 -3.20 -15.45 24.17
N LEU A 125 -3.21 -16.76 23.89
CA LEU A 125 -4.24 -17.64 24.40
C LEU A 125 -3.97 -17.79 25.90
N ASP A 126 -4.68 -17.02 26.71
CA ASP A 126 -4.84 -17.31 28.15
C ASP A 126 -5.82 -18.49 28.33
#